data_AF-A0A061H703-F1
#
_entry.id   AF-A0A061H703-F1
#
_cell.length_a   1.000
_cell.length_b   1.000
_cell.length_c   1.000
_cell.angle_alpha   90.00
_cell.angle_beta   90.00
_cell.angle_gamma   90.00
#
_symmetry.space_group_name_H-M   'P 1'
#
loop_
_entity.id
_entity.type
_entity.pdbx_description
1 polymer ?
#
loop_
_entity_poly.entity_id
_entity_poly.type
_entity_poly.pdbx_seq_one_letter_code
_entity_poly.pdbx_strand_id
1 'polypeptide(L)'
;MDTAIMQQGPFAPAVWESDQRSQQWAASHSHADGLDGQYASLVAVEFDAHNEEASEPSSEMDTRDEEELERLEWEIREMETSIEGLDAHYKIVDKLGEGTFSSVYKAVDLQHAYYDNDHWALRQETAIGTRSKVYVALKRIYVTSSPSRIVNELEIMEELRDAEHVAYLITAFRARDQVVAVMPYSRHTDFRDFYRVMPLVDLKCYFRCLMSALRSVHEANVMHRDVKPANFLYDPRTGHGTLCDFGLAERFEPNEWRGKCHHTLPTLEHPHGKTEINRNVQSIHFSPGGMLAGGSASSRSKAAMGPPERVGYLKNDTRPGVRANRAGTRGFRAPEVLLKCQDQTPALDIWSAGIILVAFLSKRFPVFNANDDTEALLELATIFGKKRMEQCALLHNRTFQCNVPTIEGGKRINDFILQLNPGFMDPGSHPDPDRYRLDATRALDFARACLHLDCTRRWTAAALLEHPFLASDEGQEEAFHHHEAEMQDATTPRH
;
A
#
# COMPACT_ATOMS: atom_id res chain seq x y z
N MET A 1 -35.73 -24.29 -8.66
CA MET A 1 -36.86 -24.47 -7.73
C MET A 1 -36.38 -24.03 -6.37
N ASP A 2 -37.05 -22.98 -5.86
CA ASP A 2 -37.25 -22.59 -4.45
C ASP A 2 -36.01 -22.35 -3.55
N THR A 3 -35.84 -21.28 -2.77
CA THR A 3 -36.59 -20.02 -2.51
C THR A 3 -35.69 -19.14 -1.62
N ALA A 4 -36.01 -17.84 -1.58
CA ALA A 4 -35.36 -16.74 -0.88
C ALA A 4 -35.36 -16.77 0.67
N ILE A 5 -34.50 -15.94 1.28
CA ILE A 5 -34.85 -15.12 2.47
C ILE A 5 -34.34 -13.68 2.25
N MET A 6 -35.28 -12.74 2.12
CA MET A 6 -35.14 -11.30 2.33
C MET A 6 -35.75 -10.93 3.70
N GLN A 7 -35.22 -9.89 4.35
CA GLN A 7 -35.94 -8.86 5.14
C GLN A 7 -34.90 -7.79 5.55
N GLN A 8 -34.71 -6.66 4.83
CA GLN A 8 -35.49 -5.41 4.68
C GLN A 8 -35.09 -4.28 5.67
N GLY A 9 -34.36 -3.29 5.12
CA GLY A 9 -34.24 -1.89 5.59
C GLY A 9 -32.84 -1.25 5.44
N PRO A 10 -32.73 0.05 5.07
CA PRO A 10 -33.10 0.68 3.81
C PRO A 10 -31.86 0.78 2.88
N PHE A 11 -31.79 -0.06 1.85
CA PHE A 11 -30.87 0.12 0.73
C PHE A 11 -31.71 0.19 -0.54
N ALA A 12 -31.56 1.28 -1.29
CA ALA A 12 -31.98 1.30 -2.69
C ALA A 12 -31.02 0.38 -3.46
N PRO A 13 -31.48 -0.73 -4.04
CA PRO A 13 -30.61 -1.64 -4.75
C PRO A 13 -30.29 -1.05 -6.13
N ALA A 14 -29.00 -0.88 -6.43
CA ALA A 14 -28.56 -0.88 -7.81
C ALA A 14 -28.85 -2.28 -8.36
N VAL A 15 -29.91 -2.36 -9.16
CA VAL A 15 -30.37 -3.58 -9.81
C VAL A 15 -29.28 -4.02 -10.80
N TRP A 16 -28.63 -5.13 -10.48
CA TRP A 16 -27.88 -5.96 -11.42
C TRP A 16 -28.88 -6.83 -12.16
N GLU A 17 -29.43 -6.31 -13.26
CA GLU A 17 -30.13 -7.10 -14.26
C GLU A 17 -29.23 -7.18 -15.51
N SER A 18 -28.94 -8.42 -15.87
CA SER A 18 -28.44 -8.87 -17.17
C SER A 18 -29.16 -8.16 -18.32
N ASP A 19 -28.39 -7.80 -19.36
CA ASP A 19 -28.88 -7.52 -20.71
C ASP A 19 -30.09 -6.57 -20.81
N GLN A 20 -29.84 -5.26 -20.83
CA GLN A 20 -30.68 -4.34 -21.63
C GLN A 20 -30.13 -2.91 -21.80
N ARG A 21 -29.13 -2.47 -21.03
CA ARG A 21 -28.55 -1.13 -21.20
C ARG A 21 -27.56 -0.98 -22.36
N SER A 22 -26.93 -2.05 -22.82
CA SER A 22 -26.07 -2.02 -24.02
C SER A 22 -26.85 -1.91 -25.33
N GLN A 23 -28.16 -2.20 -25.34
CA GLN A 23 -28.98 -2.15 -26.57
C GLN A 23 -29.69 -0.79 -26.78
N GLN A 24 -29.87 0.03 -25.74
CA GLN A 24 -30.51 1.35 -25.88
C GLN A 24 -29.57 2.46 -26.35
N TRP A 25 -28.24 2.29 -26.21
CA TRP A 25 -27.28 3.22 -26.81
C TRP A 25 -27.22 3.05 -28.34
N ALA A 26 -27.26 1.80 -28.82
CA ALA A 26 -27.22 1.45 -30.25
C ALA A 26 -28.45 1.89 -31.07
N ALA A 27 -29.58 2.18 -30.42
CA ALA A 27 -30.81 2.58 -31.09
C ALA A 27 -30.93 4.10 -31.36
N SER A 28 -29.99 4.92 -30.87
CA SER A 28 -30.10 6.39 -30.96
C SER A 28 -29.39 7.02 -32.17
N HIS A 29 -28.66 6.25 -32.98
CA HIS A 29 -27.83 6.78 -34.07
C HIS A 29 -27.89 5.98 -35.38
N SER A 30 -29.04 5.43 -35.77
CA SER A 30 -29.25 4.87 -37.11
C SER A 30 -30.32 5.64 -37.89
N HIS A 31 -29.86 6.54 -38.75
CA HIS A 31 -30.57 6.95 -39.96
C HIS A 31 -29.73 6.54 -41.16
N ALA A 32 -30.02 5.37 -41.72
CA ALA A 32 -29.81 5.06 -43.12
C ALA A 32 -30.60 3.79 -43.46
N ASP A 33 -31.62 3.97 -44.29
CA ASP A 33 -32.47 2.94 -44.86
C ASP A 33 -31.70 1.89 -45.67
N GLY A 34 -32.17 0.64 -45.56
CA GLY A 34 -32.45 -0.25 -46.67
C GLY A 34 -31.28 -0.77 -47.53
N LEU A 35 -31.03 -2.08 -47.44
CA LEU A 35 -31.17 -3.02 -48.56
C LEU A 35 -30.98 -4.46 -48.05
N ASP A 36 -31.99 -5.29 -48.33
CA ASP A 36 -32.07 -6.71 -48.04
C ASP A 36 -31.04 -7.56 -48.80
N GLY A 37 -30.63 -8.67 -48.16
CA GLY A 37 -30.58 -9.97 -48.82
C GLY A 37 -29.29 -10.37 -49.53
N GLN A 38 -28.73 -11.50 -49.06
CA GLN A 38 -27.68 -12.33 -49.67
C GLN A 38 -26.26 -11.77 -49.56
N TYR A 39 -25.49 -12.23 -48.55
CA TYR A 39 -24.10 -12.69 -48.68
C TYR A 39 -23.71 -13.36 -47.36
N ALA A 40 -24.22 -14.58 -47.15
CA ALA A 40 -23.69 -15.51 -46.16
C ALA A 40 -22.76 -16.49 -46.88
N SER A 41 -21.50 -16.11 -47.09
CA SER A 41 -20.32 -16.99 -47.17
C SER A 41 -19.09 -16.14 -47.47
N LEU A 42 -17.93 -16.60 -46.96
CA LEU A 42 -16.57 -16.11 -47.24
C LEU A 42 -16.18 -14.79 -46.55
N VAL A 43 -15.69 -14.88 -45.29
CA VAL A 43 -14.27 -14.63 -44.96
C VAL A 43 -13.94 -15.44 -43.70
N ALA A 44 -13.46 -16.66 -43.87
CA ALA A 44 -12.61 -17.27 -42.86
C ALA A 44 -11.26 -16.54 -42.98
N VAL A 45 -10.94 -15.67 -42.03
CA VAL A 45 -9.56 -15.16 -41.93
C VAL A 45 -8.75 -16.29 -41.33
N GLU A 46 -8.12 -17.09 -42.18
CA GLU A 46 -7.05 -17.98 -41.79
C GLU A 46 -5.99 -17.14 -41.05
N PHE A 47 -5.85 -17.39 -39.75
CA PHE A 47 -4.69 -16.94 -39.00
C PHE A 47 -3.49 -17.72 -39.55
N ASP A 48 -2.77 -17.11 -40.49
CA ASP A 48 -1.53 -17.63 -41.00
C ASP A 48 -0.50 -17.61 -39.87
N ALA A 49 -0.27 -18.80 -39.31
CA ALA A 49 0.59 -19.03 -38.17
C ALA A 49 2.07 -19.08 -38.59
N HIS A 50 2.52 -18.28 -39.56
CA HIS A 50 3.91 -18.21 -40.00
C HIS A 50 4.33 -16.75 -40.16
N ASN A 51 4.80 -16.14 -39.06
CA ASN A 51 5.69 -14.99 -39.18
C ASN A 51 6.76 -15.08 -38.09
N GLU A 52 7.89 -15.65 -38.49
CA GLU A 52 9.15 -15.60 -37.76
C GLU A 52 9.63 -14.14 -37.65
N GLU A 53 10.10 -13.81 -36.45
CA GLU A 53 11.15 -12.81 -36.17
C GLU A 53 10.90 -11.33 -36.54
N ALA A 54 10.25 -10.65 -35.60
CA ALA A 54 10.89 -9.50 -34.97
C ALA A 54 10.88 -9.76 -33.46
N SER A 55 11.88 -10.52 -33.02
CA SER A 55 12.16 -10.76 -31.61
C SER A 55 12.48 -9.41 -30.95
N GLU A 56 11.53 -8.88 -30.17
CA GLU A 56 11.93 -8.14 -28.98
C GLU A 56 12.88 -9.06 -28.20
N PRO A 57 14.04 -8.60 -27.73
CA PRO A 57 14.97 -9.48 -27.03
C PRO A 57 14.28 -9.97 -25.76
N SER A 58 13.86 -11.24 -25.78
CA SER A 58 13.53 -12.03 -24.60
C SER A 58 14.83 -12.41 -23.87
N SER A 59 15.68 -11.42 -23.59
CA SER A 59 16.99 -11.64 -22.98
C SER A 59 16.96 -11.50 -21.45
N GLU A 60 15.79 -11.58 -20.84
CA GLU A 60 15.71 -12.20 -19.51
C GLU A 60 15.67 -13.70 -19.77
N MET A 61 16.86 -14.30 -19.83
CA MET A 61 17.00 -15.75 -19.86
C MET A 61 16.25 -16.27 -18.64
N ASP A 62 15.09 -16.90 -18.86
CA ASP A 62 14.25 -17.40 -17.78
C ASP A 62 15.08 -18.38 -16.96
N THR A 63 15.53 -17.94 -15.78
CA THR A 63 16.47 -18.68 -14.95
C THR A 63 15.79 -19.76 -14.12
N ARG A 64 14.47 -19.91 -14.26
CA ARG A 64 13.66 -20.90 -13.55
C ARG A 64 14.02 -22.29 -14.04
N ASP A 65 14.00 -23.24 -13.11
CA ASP A 65 14.21 -24.64 -13.47
C ASP A 65 12.95 -25.24 -14.11
N GLU A 66 13.11 -26.43 -14.72
CA GLU A 66 12.03 -27.12 -15.43
C GLU A 66 10.86 -27.44 -14.49
N GLU A 67 11.12 -27.74 -13.21
CA GLU A 67 10.07 -27.99 -12.21
C GLU A 67 9.24 -26.73 -11.90
N GLU A 68 9.88 -25.57 -11.78
CA GLU A 68 9.21 -24.28 -11.56
C GLU A 68 8.33 -23.90 -12.75
N LEU A 69 8.82 -24.11 -13.98
CA LEU A 69 8.05 -23.89 -15.20
C LEU A 69 6.83 -24.83 -15.28
N GLU A 70 7.01 -26.11 -14.99
CA GLU A 70 5.89 -27.07 -14.96
C GLU A 70 4.83 -26.70 -13.92
N ARG A 71 5.25 -26.26 -12.73
CA ARG A 71 4.33 -25.79 -11.68
C ARG A 71 3.57 -24.55 -12.13
N LEU A 72 4.25 -23.59 -12.75
CA LEU A 72 3.63 -22.38 -13.27
C LEU A 72 2.59 -22.72 -14.36
N GLU A 73 2.94 -23.57 -15.31
CA GLU A 73 2.00 -24.02 -16.34
C GLU A 73 0.77 -24.70 -15.75
N TRP A 74 0.96 -25.52 -14.73
CA TRP A 74 -0.14 -26.18 -14.04
C TRP A 74 -1.05 -25.18 -13.32
N GLU A 75 -0.49 -24.22 -12.59
CA GLU A 75 -1.26 -23.15 -11.93
C GLU A 75 -2.03 -22.29 -12.93
N ILE A 76 -1.42 -21.95 -14.07
CA ILE A 76 -2.06 -21.19 -15.15
C ILE A 76 -3.27 -21.96 -15.69
N ARG A 77 -3.10 -23.25 -16.02
CA ARG A 77 -4.21 -24.11 -16.51
C ARG A 77 -5.32 -24.26 -15.47
N GLU A 78 -4.97 -24.39 -14.19
CA GLU A 78 -5.94 -24.43 -13.10
C GLU A 78 -6.75 -23.12 -13.02
N MET A 79 -6.08 -21.97 -13.16
CA MET A 79 -6.74 -20.67 -13.17
C MET A 79 -7.71 -20.51 -14.35
N GLU A 80 -7.26 -20.84 -15.56
CA GLU A 80 -8.06 -20.77 -16.79
C GLU A 80 -9.31 -21.67 -16.72
N THR A 81 -9.18 -22.87 -16.15
CA THR A 81 -10.30 -23.80 -16.01
C THR A 81 -11.23 -23.47 -14.84
N SER A 82 -10.76 -22.70 -13.85
CA SER A 82 -11.56 -22.32 -12.68
C SER A 82 -12.60 -21.25 -12.96
N ILE A 83 -12.42 -20.44 -14.01
CA ILE A 83 -13.33 -19.38 -14.43
C ILE A 83 -13.65 -19.54 -15.91
N GLU A 84 -14.88 -19.98 -16.20
CA GLU A 84 -15.37 -20.16 -17.56
C GLU A 84 -15.26 -18.85 -18.37
N GLY A 85 -14.62 -18.95 -19.54
CA GLY A 85 -14.44 -17.84 -20.48
C GLY A 85 -13.22 -16.95 -20.23
N LEU A 86 -12.45 -17.14 -19.15
CA LEU A 86 -11.29 -16.28 -18.86
C LEU A 86 -10.24 -16.31 -19.98
N ASP A 87 -10.01 -17.47 -20.57
CA ASP A 87 -9.08 -17.75 -21.68
C ASP A 87 -9.49 -17.08 -23.01
N ALA A 88 -10.78 -16.82 -23.20
CA ALA A 88 -11.28 -16.06 -24.34
C ALA A 88 -11.01 -14.55 -24.23
N HIS A 89 -10.75 -14.05 -23.02
CA HIS A 89 -10.47 -12.63 -22.75
C HIS A 89 -8.98 -12.37 -22.50
N TYR A 90 -8.27 -13.28 -21.83
CA TYR A 90 -6.90 -13.05 -21.39
C TYR A 90 -6.02 -14.27 -21.61
N LYS A 91 -4.79 -14.03 -22.09
CA LYS A 91 -3.73 -15.04 -22.14
C LYS A 91 -2.74 -14.82 -21.01
N ILE A 92 -2.71 -15.72 -20.03
CA ILE A 92 -1.77 -15.62 -18.91
C ILE A 92 -0.34 -15.88 -19.40
N VAL A 93 0.60 -15.03 -18.95
CA VAL A 93 2.01 -15.04 -19.38
C VAL A 93 2.91 -15.50 -18.24
N ASP A 94 2.68 -14.98 -17.03
CA ASP A 94 3.57 -15.22 -15.90
C ASP A 94 2.87 -14.99 -14.55
N LYS A 95 3.45 -15.51 -13.46
CA LYS A 95 3.03 -15.24 -12.08
C LYS A 95 3.89 -14.12 -11.52
N LEU A 96 3.26 -13.00 -11.18
CA LEU A 96 3.93 -11.82 -10.63
C LEU A 96 4.17 -11.93 -9.13
N GLY A 97 3.31 -12.64 -8.42
CA GLY A 97 3.48 -12.80 -6.98
C GLY A 97 2.38 -13.62 -6.32
N GLU A 98 2.68 -14.06 -5.11
CA GLU A 98 1.75 -14.79 -4.24
C GLU A 98 1.76 -14.20 -2.84
N GLY A 99 0.57 -13.99 -2.29
CA GLY A 99 0.34 -13.50 -0.95
C GLY A 99 -0.57 -14.42 -0.16
N THR A 100 -0.84 -14.06 1.09
CA THR A 100 -1.70 -14.86 1.99
C THR A 100 -3.15 -14.97 1.49
N PHE A 101 -3.61 -14.00 0.69
CA PHE A 101 -5.02 -13.87 0.29
C PHE A 101 -5.25 -13.95 -1.22
N SER A 102 -4.19 -14.01 -2.03
CA SER A 102 -4.29 -13.99 -3.48
C SER A 102 -3.01 -14.38 -4.18
N SER A 103 -3.14 -14.79 -5.44
CA SER A 103 -2.05 -14.82 -6.43
C SER A 103 -2.30 -13.80 -7.52
N VAL A 104 -1.23 -13.21 -8.06
CA VAL A 104 -1.28 -12.20 -9.12
C VAL A 104 -0.50 -12.68 -10.33
N TYR A 105 -1.11 -12.57 -11.50
CA TYR A 105 -0.56 -13.03 -12.77
C TYR A 105 -0.52 -11.88 -13.77
N LYS A 106 0.49 -11.88 -14.65
CA LYS A 106 0.56 -11.00 -15.82
C LYS A 106 -0.15 -11.70 -16.97
N ALA A 107 -1.02 -10.99 -17.67
CA ALA A 107 -1.72 -11.52 -18.83
C ALA A 107 -1.78 -10.51 -19.98
N VAL A 108 -1.94 -11.01 -21.20
CA VAL A 108 -2.26 -10.20 -22.39
C VAL A 108 -3.76 -10.10 -22.53
N ASP A 109 -4.28 -8.89 -22.71
CA ASP A 109 -5.67 -8.63 -23.07
C ASP A 109 -5.91 -8.95 -24.55
N LEU A 110 -6.68 -10.01 -24.81
CA LEU A 110 -7.00 -10.49 -26.16
C LEU A 110 -8.11 -9.68 -26.83
N GLN A 111 -8.90 -8.94 -26.03
CA GLN A 111 -10.07 -8.21 -26.51
C GLN A 111 -9.91 -6.69 -26.44
N HIS A 112 -8.72 -6.18 -26.13
CA HIS A 112 -8.44 -4.75 -25.98
C HIS A 112 -8.97 -3.90 -27.15
N ALA A 113 -8.83 -4.36 -28.40
CA ALA A 113 -9.28 -3.61 -29.58
C ALA A 113 -10.81 -3.56 -29.75
N TYR A 114 -11.58 -4.37 -29.02
CA TYR A 114 -13.03 -4.48 -29.15
C TYR A 114 -13.80 -3.65 -28.10
N TYR A 115 -13.11 -3.05 -27.14
CA TYR A 115 -13.71 -2.22 -26.09
C TYR A 115 -13.17 -0.79 -26.13
N ASP A 116 -13.98 0.14 -25.66
CA ASP A 116 -13.53 1.50 -25.35
C ASP A 116 -12.65 1.44 -24.09
N ASN A 117 -11.35 1.65 -24.29
CA ASN A 117 -10.33 1.61 -23.25
C ASN A 117 -9.73 2.99 -22.98
N ASP A 118 -10.29 4.07 -23.54
CA ASP A 118 -9.70 5.41 -23.49
C ASP A 118 -9.41 5.87 -22.06
N HIS A 119 -10.31 5.54 -21.12
CA HIS A 119 -10.19 5.91 -19.70
C HIS A 119 -8.88 5.42 -19.05
N TRP A 120 -8.45 4.20 -19.35
CA TRP A 120 -7.25 3.62 -18.73
C TRP A 120 -6.04 3.54 -19.67
N ALA A 121 -6.25 3.58 -20.99
CA ALA A 121 -5.18 3.69 -21.98
C ALA A 121 -4.39 5.00 -21.83
N LEU A 122 -5.06 6.11 -21.49
CA LEU A 122 -4.41 7.41 -21.24
C LEU A 122 -3.40 7.39 -20.07
N ARG A 123 -3.49 6.39 -19.18
CA ARG A 123 -2.59 6.22 -18.03
C ARG A 123 -1.43 5.27 -18.30
N GLN A 124 -1.44 4.53 -19.41
CA GLN A 124 -0.28 3.81 -19.87
C GLN A 124 0.51 4.72 -20.82
N GLU A 125 1.75 5.07 -20.46
CA GLU A 125 2.67 5.87 -21.30
C GLU A 125 3.06 5.20 -22.64
N THR A 126 2.47 4.06 -22.99
CA THR A 126 2.67 3.48 -24.32
C THR A 126 1.77 4.19 -25.31
N ALA A 127 2.39 5.00 -26.18
CA ALA A 127 1.87 5.31 -27.50
C ALA A 127 1.68 3.99 -28.27
N ILE A 128 0.52 3.37 -28.09
CA ILE A 128 0.15 2.09 -28.70
C ILE A 128 -0.14 2.38 -30.18
N GLY A 129 0.82 2.03 -31.04
CA GLY A 129 0.47 1.71 -32.43
C GLY A 129 -0.53 0.55 -32.42
N THR A 130 -1.42 0.48 -33.41
CA THR A 130 -2.59 -0.43 -33.49
C THR A 130 -2.31 -1.96 -33.43
N ARG A 131 -1.10 -2.38 -33.03
CA ARG A 131 -0.62 -3.77 -32.99
C ARG A 131 0.18 -4.17 -31.73
N SER A 132 0.41 -3.30 -30.74
CA SER A 132 1.17 -3.70 -29.55
C SER A 132 0.31 -4.49 -28.56
N LYS A 133 0.88 -5.54 -27.97
CA LYS A 133 0.25 -6.32 -26.89
C LYS A 133 -0.04 -5.41 -25.70
N VAL A 134 -1.25 -5.49 -25.16
CA VAL A 134 -1.62 -4.78 -23.93
C VAL A 134 -1.62 -5.75 -22.76
N TYR A 135 -0.95 -5.37 -21.68
CA TYR A 135 -0.81 -6.21 -20.49
C TYR A 135 -1.75 -5.76 -19.37
N VAL A 136 -2.31 -6.74 -18.68
CA VAL A 136 -3.12 -6.59 -17.47
C VAL A 136 -2.54 -7.46 -16.34
N ALA A 137 -2.92 -7.12 -15.11
CA ALA A 137 -2.68 -7.93 -13.92
C ALA A 137 -3.98 -8.63 -13.50
N LEU A 138 -3.95 -9.96 -13.39
CA LEU A 138 -5.05 -10.79 -12.92
C LEU A 138 -4.78 -11.20 -11.47
N LYS A 139 -5.60 -10.74 -10.54
CA LYS A 139 -5.52 -11.10 -9.12
C LYS A 139 -6.58 -12.15 -8.78
N ARG A 140 -6.16 -13.40 -8.63
CA ARG A 140 -6.99 -14.49 -8.12
C ARG A 140 -7.09 -14.39 -6.61
N ILE A 141 -8.26 -14.04 -6.11
CA ILE A 141 -8.51 -13.91 -4.67
C ILE A 141 -8.88 -15.29 -4.11
N TYR A 142 -8.21 -15.71 -3.03
CA TYR A 142 -8.43 -17.01 -2.42
C TYR A 142 -9.78 -17.10 -1.71
N VAL A 143 -10.37 -18.30 -1.76
CA VAL A 143 -11.66 -18.65 -1.13
C VAL A 143 -11.65 -18.51 0.40
N THR A 144 -10.47 -18.40 1.00
CA THR A 144 -10.27 -18.15 2.43
C THR A 144 -10.60 -16.70 2.82
N SER A 145 -10.71 -15.79 1.84
CA SER A 145 -11.17 -14.43 2.04
C SER A 145 -12.69 -14.40 2.17
N SER A 146 -13.21 -13.71 3.20
CA SER A 146 -14.65 -13.57 3.39
C SER A 146 -15.28 -12.75 2.25
N PRO A 147 -16.54 -13.02 1.85
CA PRO A 147 -17.21 -12.24 0.82
C PRO A 147 -17.22 -10.73 1.10
N SER A 148 -17.41 -10.33 2.36
CA SER A 148 -17.36 -8.93 2.78
C SER A 148 -16.02 -8.26 2.50
N ARG A 149 -14.92 -9.00 2.63
CA ARG A 149 -13.56 -8.50 2.41
C ARG A 149 -13.24 -8.36 0.93
N ILE A 150 -13.69 -9.32 0.13
CA ILE A 150 -13.60 -9.26 -1.33
C ILE A 150 -14.37 -8.05 -1.86
N VAL A 151 -15.62 -7.87 -1.42
CA VAL A 151 -16.45 -6.72 -1.83
C VAL A 151 -15.79 -5.41 -1.43
N ASN A 152 -15.35 -5.27 -0.16
CA ASN A 152 -14.67 -4.06 0.30
C ASN A 152 -13.42 -3.73 -0.53
N GLU A 153 -12.61 -4.73 -0.88
CA GLU A 153 -11.43 -4.53 -1.73
C GLU A 153 -11.80 -4.02 -3.13
N LEU A 154 -12.79 -4.65 -3.79
CA LEU A 154 -13.25 -4.25 -5.12
C LEU A 154 -13.90 -2.85 -5.11
N GLU A 155 -14.71 -2.54 -4.10
CA GLU A 155 -15.36 -1.24 -3.94
C GLU A 155 -14.35 -0.11 -3.73
N ILE A 156 -13.30 -0.35 -2.94
CA ILE A 156 -12.23 0.65 -2.74
C ILE A 156 -11.50 0.92 -4.06
N MET A 157 -11.17 -0.13 -4.83
CA MET A 157 -10.51 0.04 -6.14
C MET A 157 -11.40 0.73 -7.17
N GLU A 158 -12.72 0.55 -7.09
CA GLU A 158 -13.68 1.25 -7.94
C GLU A 158 -13.80 2.73 -7.56
N GLU A 159 -13.92 3.03 -6.27
CA GLU A 159 -14.02 4.41 -5.77
C GLU A 159 -12.74 5.21 -6.04
N LEU A 160 -11.58 4.58 -5.93
CA LEU A 160 -10.28 5.19 -6.20
C LEU A 160 -9.84 5.06 -7.67
N ARG A 161 -10.75 4.71 -8.58
CA ARG A 161 -10.46 4.53 -10.01
C ARG A 161 -9.74 5.72 -10.62
N ASP A 162 -10.16 6.92 -10.28
CA ASP A 162 -9.59 8.16 -10.83
C ASP A 162 -8.38 8.67 -10.04
N ALA A 163 -8.02 8.06 -8.91
CA ALA A 163 -6.85 8.46 -8.15
C ALA A 163 -5.55 8.13 -8.91
N GLU A 164 -4.63 9.09 -8.96
CA GLU A 164 -3.28 8.86 -9.47
C GLU A 164 -2.49 7.96 -8.51
N HIS A 165 -1.56 7.18 -9.07
CA HIS A 165 -0.68 6.29 -8.31
C HIS A 165 -1.42 5.24 -7.45
N VAL A 166 -2.68 4.94 -7.76
CA VAL A 166 -3.47 3.90 -7.10
C VAL A 166 -3.90 2.87 -8.14
N ALA A 167 -3.71 1.58 -7.84
CA ALA A 167 -4.22 0.50 -8.67
C ALA A 167 -5.75 0.47 -8.63
N TYR A 168 -6.36 0.34 -9.78
CA TYR A 168 -7.82 0.36 -9.95
C TYR A 168 -8.33 -0.85 -10.72
N LEU A 169 -9.62 -1.09 -10.61
CA LEU A 169 -10.31 -2.22 -11.22
C LEU A 169 -10.64 -1.92 -12.68
N ILE A 170 -10.23 -2.77 -13.63
CA ILE A 170 -10.80 -2.76 -14.99
C ILE A 170 -12.13 -3.51 -14.96
N THR A 171 -12.10 -4.75 -14.49
CA THR A 171 -13.27 -5.62 -14.36
C THR A 171 -13.00 -6.74 -13.35
N ALA A 172 -13.99 -7.56 -13.04
CA ALA A 172 -13.83 -8.76 -12.22
C ALA A 172 -14.67 -9.92 -12.74
N PHE A 173 -14.11 -11.13 -12.67
CA PHE A 173 -14.77 -12.38 -12.98
C PHE A 173 -15.10 -13.12 -11.70
N ARG A 174 -16.25 -13.80 -11.69
CA ARG A 174 -16.65 -14.65 -10.59
C ARG A 174 -17.31 -15.92 -11.09
N ALA A 175 -16.79 -17.07 -10.65
CA ALA A 175 -17.40 -18.37 -10.84
C ALA A 175 -17.47 -19.08 -9.49
N ARG A 176 -18.70 -19.21 -8.94
CA ARG A 176 -18.96 -19.74 -7.59
C ARG A 176 -18.18 -18.96 -6.50
N ASP A 177 -17.15 -19.59 -5.93
CA ASP A 177 -16.26 -19.07 -4.89
C ASP A 177 -14.94 -18.51 -5.44
N GLN A 178 -14.66 -18.73 -6.73
CA GLN A 178 -13.49 -18.14 -7.39
C GLN A 178 -13.79 -16.71 -7.83
N VAL A 179 -12.88 -15.79 -7.51
CA VAL A 179 -12.94 -14.39 -7.90
C VAL A 179 -11.59 -13.98 -8.48
N VAL A 180 -11.61 -13.37 -9.67
CA VAL A 180 -10.42 -12.79 -10.32
C VAL A 180 -10.69 -11.33 -10.64
N ALA A 181 -9.92 -10.44 -10.01
CA ALA A 181 -9.93 -9.02 -10.33
C ALA A 181 -8.92 -8.72 -11.45
N VAL A 182 -9.32 -7.92 -12.43
CA VAL A 182 -8.47 -7.49 -13.55
C VAL A 182 -8.11 -6.02 -13.32
N MET A 183 -6.82 -5.71 -13.38
CA MET A 183 -6.27 -4.36 -13.16
C MET A 183 -5.27 -4.04 -14.28
N PRO A 184 -4.96 -2.76 -14.53
CA PRO A 184 -3.87 -2.42 -15.45
C PRO A 184 -2.54 -2.99 -14.93
N TYR A 185 -1.74 -3.54 -15.84
CA TYR A 185 -0.39 -3.98 -15.47
C TYR A 185 0.51 -2.76 -15.22
N SER A 186 1.03 -2.63 -14.00
CA SER A 186 2.07 -1.67 -13.68
C SER A 186 3.44 -2.35 -13.76
N ARG A 187 4.25 -1.95 -14.74
CA ARG A 187 5.65 -2.36 -14.80
C ARG A 187 6.37 -1.84 -13.55
N HIS A 188 7.24 -2.67 -12.98
CA HIS A 188 7.99 -2.32 -11.78
C HIS A 188 9.27 -3.14 -11.69
N THR A 189 10.16 -2.74 -10.79
CA THR A 189 11.38 -3.47 -10.43
C THR A 189 11.27 -3.94 -8.98
N ASP A 190 11.88 -5.08 -8.64
CA ASP A 190 11.94 -5.52 -7.24
C ASP A 190 12.66 -4.46 -6.39
N PHE A 191 12.06 -4.10 -5.27
CA PHE A 191 12.60 -3.10 -4.34
C PHE A 191 14.06 -3.37 -3.95
N ARG A 192 14.44 -4.65 -3.80
CA ARG A 192 15.78 -5.09 -3.37
C ARG A 192 16.86 -4.69 -4.36
N ASP A 193 16.52 -4.51 -5.63
CA ASP A 193 17.47 -4.21 -6.69
C ASP A 193 17.91 -2.75 -6.69
N PHE A 194 17.02 -1.83 -6.25
CA PHE A 194 17.30 -0.40 -6.34
C PHE A 194 17.43 0.33 -5.00
N TYR A 195 16.88 -0.16 -3.88
CA TYR A 195 16.81 0.63 -2.64
C TYR A 195 18.17 1.07 -2.05
N ARG A 196 19.26 0.33 -2.32
CA ARG A 196 20.60 0.66 -1.82
C ARG A 196 21.33 1.70 -2.65
N VAL A 197 20.93 1.83 -3.92
CA VAL A 197 21.64 2.61 -4.94
C VAL A 197 20.82 3.79 -5.46
N MET A 198 19.53 3.86 -5.11
CA MET A 198 18.64 4.95 -5.50
C MET A 198 19.18 6.33 -5.05
N PRO A 199 19.43 7.26 -6.00
CA PRO A 199 19.74 8.66 -5.72
C PRO A 199 18.62 9.39 -4.97
N LEU A 200 18.97 10.47 -4.27
CA LEU A 200 17.97 11.28 -3.53
C LEU A 200 16.93 11.93 -4.47
N VAL A 201 17.29 12.24 -5.71
CA VAL A 201 16.35 12.80 -6.69
C VAL A 201 15.23 11.81 -7.02
N ASP A 202 15.58 10.55 -7.28
CA ASP A 202 14.61 9.50 -7.57
C ASP A 202 13.81 9.11 -6.33
N LEU A 203 14.44 9.17 -5.15
CA LEU A 203 13.75 8.97 -3.88
C LEU A 203 12.62 10.00 -3.67
N LYS A 204 12.79 11.25 -4.13
CA LYS A 204 11.72 12.24 -4.12
C LYS A 204 10.57 11.80 -5.02
N CYS A 205 10.85 11.29 -6.23
CA CYS A 205 9.82 10.80 -7.15
C CYS A 205 9.02 9.63 -6.54
N TYR A 206 9.72 8.65 -5.96
CA TYR A 206 9.11 7.53 -5.23
C TYR A 206 8.13 8.03 -4.16
N PHE A 207 8.56 8.95 -3.30
CA PHE A 207 7.73 9.45 -2.20
C PHE A 207 6.66 10.44 -2.64
N ARG A 208 6.82 11.18 -3.75
CA ARG A 208 5.72 11.95 -4.34
C ARG A 208 4.60 11.02 -4.79
N CYS A 209 4.93 9.98 -5.55
CA CYS A 209 3.94 8.99 -6.00
C CYS A 209 3.23 8.32 -4.80
N LEU A 210 4.00 7.86 -3.80
CA LEU A 210 3.44 7.20 -2.61
C LEU A 210 2.55 8.13 -1.78
N MET A 211 2.95 9.39 -1.56
CA MET A 211 2.15 10.34 -0.78
C MET A 211 0.92 10.81 -1.56
N SER A 212 0.98 10.93 -2.90
CA SER A 212 -0.19 11.19 -3.74
C SER A 212 -1.22 10.06 -3.68
N ALA A 213 -0.75 8.81 -3.72
CA ALA A 213 -1.61 7.64 -3.55
C ALA A 213 -2.28 7.66 -2.16
N LEU A 214 -1.48 7.80 -1.09
CA LEU A 214 -2.00 7.80 0.28
C LEU A 214 -2.94 8.98 0.57
N ARG A 215 -2.70 10.16 -0.01
CA ARG A 215 -3.63 11.29 0.08
C ARG A 215 -5.01 10.88 -0.42
N SER A 216 -5.09 10.33 -1.63
CA SER A 216 -6.36 9.94 -2.24
C SER A 216 -7.06 8.82 -1.45
N VAL A 217 -6.31 7.82 -0.99
CA VAL A 217 -6.81 6.75 -0.11
C VAL A 217 -7.37 7.32 1.20
N HIS A 218 -6.67 8.25 1.83
CA HIS A 218 -7.07 8.84 3.11
C HIS A 218 -8.27 9.79 2.96
N GLU A 219 -8.36 10.53 1.85
CA GLU A 219 -9.50 11.38 1.50
C GLU A 219 -10.79 10.57 1.25
N ALA A 220 -10.66 9.34 0.73
CA ALA A 220 -11.75 8.38 0.62
C ALA A 220 -12.12 7.67 1.95
N ASN A 221 -11.57 8.14 3.08
CA ASN A 221 -11.72 7.54 4.41
C ASN A 221 -11.27 6.07 4.50
N VAL A 222 -10.23 5.70 3.74
CA VAL A 222 -9.65 4.35 3.75
C VAL A 222 -8.30 4.36 4.45
N MET A 223 -8.03 3.33 5.26
CA MET A 223 -6.70 2.98 5.72
C MET A 223 -6.22 1.80 4.90
N HIS A 224 -5.05 1.89 4.27
CA HIS A 224 -4.50 0.81 3.45
C HIS A 224 -4.04 -0.38 4.30
N ARG A 225 -3.44 -0.11 5.47
CA ARG A 225 -3.00 -1.07 6.50
C ARG A 225 -1.86 -2.01 6.13
N ASP A 226 -1.50 -2.11 4.86
CA ASP A 226 -0.36 -2.94 4.41
C ASP A 226 0.61 -2.20 3.47
N VAL A 227 0.83 -0.91 3.72
CA VAL A 227 1.82 -0.12 2.98
C VAL A 227 3.22 -0.70 3.23
N LYS A 228 3.86 -1.20 2.18
CA LYS A 228 5.20 -1.81 2.18
C LYS A 228 5.74 -1.82 0.74
N PRO A 229 7.04 -2.05 0.51
CA PRO A 229 7.59 -1.99 -0.84
C PRO A 229 6.95 -2.96 -1.84
N ALA A 230 6.56 -4.16 -1.40
CA ALA A 230 5.89 -5.15 -2.26
C ALA A 230 4.49 -4.71 -2.73
N ASN A 231 3.85 -3.76 -2.04
CA ASN A 231 2.53 -3.23 -2.40
C ASN A 231 2.63 -1.84 -3.05
N PHE A 232 3.85 -1.38 -3.40
CA PHE A 232 4.07 -0.13 -4.12
C PHE A 232 4.94 -0.40 -5.34
N LEU A 233 4.28 -0.63 -6.47
CA LEU A 233 4.88 -1.01 -7.75
C LEU A 233 5.56 0.21 -8.37
N TYR A 234 6.88 0.28 -8.28
CA TYR A 234 7.68 1.41 -8.76
C TYR A 234 8.58 1.00 -9.93
N ASP A 235 8.56 1.78 -11.01
CA ASP A 235 9.52 1.66 -12.11
C ASP A 235 10.57 2.78 -12.00
N PRO A 236 11.82 2.46 -11.59
CA PRO A 236 12.87 3.46 -11.49
C PRO A 236 13.22 4.15 -12.81
N ARG A 237 12.88 3.58 -13.97
CA ARG A 237 13.18 4.18 -15.28
C ARG A 237 12.27 5.33 -15.63
N THR A 238 10.98 5.20 -15.31
CA THR A 238 9.98 6.24 -15.58
C THR A 238 9.72 7.13 -14.37
N GLY A 239 10.12 6.68 -13.17
CA GLY A 239 9.82 7.36 -11.91
C GLY A 239 8.37 7.22 -11.47
N HIS A 240 7.58 6.37 -12.14
CA HIS A 240 6.16 6.15 -11.83
C HIS A 240 5.98 5.06 -10.77
N GLY A 241 5.14 5.34 -9.78
CA GLY A 241 4.76 4.38 -8.73
C GLY A 241 3.25 4.18 -8.61
N THR A 242 2.82 2.97 -8.28
CA THR A 242 1.42 2.60 -8.06
C THR A 242 1.25 1.82 -6.76
N LEU A 243 0.45 2.32 -5.82
CA LEU A 243 0.02 1.61 -4.62
C LEU A 243 -1.04 0.56 -5.00
N CYS A 244 -0.87 -0.67 -4.56
CA CYS A 244 -1.75 -1.78 -4.89
C CYS A 244 -2.08 -2.63 -3.65
N ASP A 245 -3.00 -3.58 -3.83
CA ASP A 245 -3.44 -4.55 -2.82
C ASP A 245 -4.19 -3.96 -1.62
N PHE A 246 -5.47 -3.66 -1.86
CA PHE A 246 -6.43 -3.22 -0.85
C PHE A 246 -7.07 -4.38 -0.06
N GLY A 247 -6.52 -5.60 -0.17
CA GLY A 247 -7.09 -6.77 0.48
C GLY A 247 -7.09 -6.67 2.01
N LEU A 248 -6.21 -5.87 2.62
CA LEU A 248 -6.20 -5.61 4.07
C LEU A 248 -6.78 -4.24 4.45
N ALA A 249 -7.24 -3.46 3.47
CA ALA A 249 -7.72 -2.11 3.69
C ALA A 249 -9.03 -2.10 4.48
N GLU A 250 -9.25 -1.02 5.22
CA GLU A 250 -10.41 -0.85 6.08
C GLU A 250 -10.89 0.60 5.96
N ARG A 251 -12.20 0.77 5.77
CA ARG A 251 -12.84 2.07 5.86
C ARG A 251 -12.88 2.47 7.33
N PHE A 252 -12.40 3.67 7.67
CA PHE A 252 -12.59 4.17 9.02
C PHE A 252 -13.93 4.93 9.08
N GLU A 253 -14.89 4.38 9.81
CA GLU A 253 -16.17 5.04 10.01
C GLU A 253 -16.26 5.66 11.42
N PRO A 254 -16.73 6.92 11.54
CA PRO A 254 -16.91 7.59 12.84
C PRO A 254 -17.76 6.82 13.86
N ASN A 255 -18.73 6.03 13.40
CA ASN A 255 -19.63 5.22 14.22
C ASN A 255 -18.92 4.04 14.91
N GLU A 256 -17.79 3.56 14.38
CA GLU A 256 -17.00 2.46 14.94
C GLU A 256 -16.01 2.93 16.02
N TRP A 257 -15.87 4.25 16.17
CA TRP A 257 -15.00 4.86 17.16
C TRP A 257 -15.42 4.51 18.58
N ARG A 258 -14.52 3.87 19.32
CA ARG A 258 -14.81 3.35 20.66
C ARG A 258 -14.47 4.33 21.76
N GLY A 259 -13.72 5.40 21.45
CA GLY A 259 -13.34 6.44 22.41
C GLY A 259 -12.54 5.89 23.58
N LYS A 260 -11.68 4.89 23.35
CA LYS A 260 -10.87 4.23 24.39
C LYS A 260 -9.47 4.79 24.54
N CYS A 261 -9.10 5.73 23.68
CA CYS A 261 -7.79 6.36 23.65
C CYS A 261 -7.83 7.81 24.18
N HIS A 262 -6.65 8.36 24.42
CA HIS A 262 -6.41 9.77 24.71
C HIS A 262 -6.06 10.55 23.43
N HIS A 263 -6.54 10.08 22.28
CA HIS A 263 -6.61 10.87 21.06
C HIS A 263 -8.05 10.88 20.55
N THR A 264 -8.41 11.91 19.79
CA THR A 264 -9.74 12.08 19.21
C THR A 264 -9.89 11.31 17.91
N LEU A 265 -11.14 11.16 17.47
CA LEU A 265 -11.49 10.72 16.13
C LEU A 265 -10.84 11.67 15.09
N PRO A 266 -10.39 11.16 13.92
CA PRO A 266 -10.08 11.97 12.75
C PRO A 266 -11.19 12.96 12.39
N THR A 267 -10.79 14.16 11.96
CA THR A 267 -11.69 15.21 11.44
C THR A 267 -11.05 15.83 10.20
N LEU A 268 -11.81 16.61 9.43
CA LEU A 268 -11.25 17.33 8.28
C LEU A 268 -10.08 18.26 8.67
N GLU A 269 -10.19 18.94 9.81
CA GLU A 269 -9.11 19.80 10.33
C GLU A 269 -7.93 19.00 10.92
N HIS A 270 -8.21 17.79 11.43
CA HIS A 270 -7.22 16.93 12.07
C HIS A 270 -7.39 15.49 11.58
N PRO A 271 -6.87 15.15 10.38
CA PRO A 271 -7.09 13.83 9.77
C PRO A 271 -6.47 12.66 10.55
N HIS A 272 -5.56 12.93 11.49
CA HIS A 272 -5.00 11.95 12.41
C HIS A 272 -5.53 12.08 13.85
N GLY A 273 -6.54 12.91 14.08
CA GLY A 273 -7.05 13.27 15.40
C GLY A 273 -6.13 14.24 16.16
N LYS A 274 -6.49 14.50 17.42
CA LYS A 274 -5.72 15.32 18.37
C LYS A 274 -5.47 14.54 19.65
N THR A 275 -4.34 14.79 20.31
CA THR A 275 -4.11 14.30 21.67
C THR A 275 -5.01 15.06 22.65
N GLU A 276 -5.82 14.33 23.42
CA GLU A 276 -6.73 14.86 24.43
C GLU A 276 -6.80 13.91 25.62
N ILE A 277 -6.73 14.42 26.85
CA ILE A 277 -6.95 13.60 28.04
C ILE A 277 -8.42 13.22 28.14
N ASN A 278 -8.76 12.08 27.53
CA ASN A 278 -10.06 11.45 27.66
C ASN A 278 -10.30 10.98 29.10
N ARG A 279 -11.19 11.64 29.84
CA ARG A 279 -11.54 11.28 31.23
C ARG A 279 -12.65 10.23 31.32
N ASN A 280 -13.26 9.86 30.20
CA ASN A 280 -14.35 8.88 30.15
C ASN A 280 -13.82 7.44 30.11
N VAL A 281 -12.51 7.25 29.89
CA VAL A 281 -11.89 5.92 29.91
C VAL A 281 -11.52 5.50 31.31
N GLN A 282 -11.74 4.21 31.61
CA GLN A 282 -11.12 3.59 32.77
C GLN A 282 -9.62 3.43 32.47
N SER A 283 -8.80 4.20 33.17
CA SER A 283 -7.35 4.20 32.99
C SER A 283 -6.64 4.09 34.33
N ILE A 284 -5.66 3.19 34.41
CA ILE A 284 -4.75 3.13 35.58
C ILE A 284 -3.93 4.41 35.75
N HIS A 285 -3.82 5.22 34.68
CA HIS A 285 -3.01 6.43 34.68
C HIS A 285 -3.63 7.57 35.49
N PHE A 286 -4.93 7.51 35.78
CA PHE A 286 -5.59 8.45 36.70
C PHE A 286 -5.45 8.07 38.17
N SER A 287 -5.09 6.82 38.47
CA SER A 287 -4.87 6.35 39.84
C SER A 287 -3.68 7.06 40.49
N PRO A 288 -3.61 7.13 41.84
CA PRO A 288 -2.45 7.68 42.53
C PRO A 288 -1.13 7.03 42.06
N GLY A 289 -0.15 7.86 41.68
CA GLY A 289 1.12 7.40 41.10
C GLY A 289 1.08 7.12 39.59
N GLY A 290 -0.09 7.22 38.96
CA GLY A 290 -0.25 7.16 37.50
C GLY A 290 0.20 8.44 36.81
N MET A 291 0.49 8.34 35.50
CA MET A 291 1.05 9.46 34.71
C MET A 291 0.11 10.67 34.57
N LEU A 292 -1.20 10.50 34.81
CA LEU A 292 -2.24 11.52 34.66
C LEU A 292 -2.95 11.85 35.99
N ALA A 293 -2.39 11.45 37.14
CA ALA A 293 -3.00 11.73 38.43
C ALA A 293 -3.02 13.25 38.70
N GLY A 294 -4.20 13.83 38.91
CA GLY A 294 -4.37 15.27 39.15
C GLY A 294 -4.04 15.67 40.58
N GLY A 295 -2.87 16.29 40.80
CA GLY A 295 -2.50 16.88 42.10
C GLY A 295 -1.06 17.37 42.13
N SER A 296 -0.84 18.56 42.71
CA SER A 296 0.44 19.24 42.95
C SER A 296 1.62 18.28 43.20
N ALA A 297 2.76 18.58 42.56
CA ALA A 297 4.07 18.00 42.83
C ALA A 297 4.63 18.39 44.22
N SER A 298 3.84 18.22 45.28
CA SER A 298 4.26 18.43 46.67
C SER A 298 3.93 17.19 47.50
N SER A 299 4.98 16.63 48.12
CA SER A 299 5.01 15.40 48.92
C SER A 299 5.11 14.10 48.11
N ARG A 300 6.36 13.76 47.76
CA ARG A 300 6.76 12.39 47.43
C ARG A 300 6.52 11.49 48.65
N SER A 301 5.36 10.87 48.72
CA SER A 301 5.26 9.52 49.27
C SER A 301 5.21 8.55 48.11
N LYS A 302 6.21 7.65 48.03
CA LYS A 302 6.21 6.48 47.14
C LYS A 302 5.03 5.56 47.52
N ALA A 303 3.81 5.92 47.14
CA ALA A 303 2.73 4.95 46.97
C ALA A 303 2.86 4.43 45.54
N ALA A 304 3.87 3.57 45.37
CA ALA A 304 3.94 2.71 44.21
C ALA A 304 2.68 1.85 44.14
N MET A 305 2.29 1.51 42.92
CA MET A 305 1.53 0.32 42.55
C MET A 305 1.71 -0.84 43.53
N GLY A 306 0.89 -0.91 44.59
CA GLY A 306 0.99 -1.96 45.60
C GLY A 306 2.38 -2.15 46.23
N PRO A 307 2.53 -3.14 47.11
CA PRO A 307 3.82 -3.50 47.66
C PRO A 307 4.80 -3.89 46.53
N PRO A 308 6.09 -3.55 46.64
CA PRO A 308 7.14 -3.96 45.70
C PRO A 308 7.35 -5.49 45.60
N GLU A 309 6.55 -6.28 46.30
CA GLU A 309 6.56 -7.74 46.27
C GLU A 309 5.62 -8.35 45.20
N ARG A 310 4.82 -7.54 44.49
CA ARG A 310 4.07 -7.99 43.29
C ARG A 310 4.73 -7.51 42.00
N VAL A 311 6.02 -7.78 41.85
CA VAL A 311 6.72 -7.67 40.56
C VAL A 311 6.38 -8.92 39.74
N GLY A 312 5.21 -8.95 39.13
CA GLY A 312 4.81 -10.09 38.33
C GLY A 312 3.42 -9.96 37.75
N TYR A 313 3.26 -10.39 36.50
CA TYR A 313 1.95 -10.60 35.90
C TYR A 313 1.24 -11.77 36.58
N LEU A 314 -0.09 -11.74 36.61
CA LEU A 314 -0.88 -12.87 37.11
C LEU A 314 -0.51 -14.10 36.26
N LYS A 315 0.05 -15.14 36.91
CA LYS A 315 0.40 -16.41 36.23
C LYS A 315 -0.81 -17.01 35.52
N ASN A 316 -2.00 -16.84 36.11
CA ASN A 316 -3.28 -17.19 35.54
C ASN A 316 -4.15 -15.91 35.44
N ASP A 317 -3.95 -15.13 34.39
CA ASP A 317 -4.81 -13.99 34.08
C ASP A 317 -6.07 -14.48 33.36
N THR A 318 -7.23 -14.35 34.02
CA THR A 318 -8.52 -14.79 33.47
C THR A 318 -9.21 -13.73 32.62
N ARG A 319 -8.61 -12.53 32.49
CA ARG A 319 -9.19 -11.46 31.69
C ARG A 319 -9.16 -11.83 30.21
N PRO A 320 -10.21 -11.48 29.44
CA PRO A 320 -10.22 -11.70 28.01
C PRO A 320 -9.12 -10.87 27.34
N GLY A 321 -8.43 -11.47 26.36
CA GLY A 321 -7.46 -10.76 25.54
C GLY A 321 -8.13 -9.61 24.78
N VAL A 322 -7.46 -8.45 24.74
CA VAL A 322 -7.92 -7.31 23.95
C VAL A 322 -7.90 -7.69 22.47
N ARG A 323 -9.05 -7.57 21.80
CA ARG A 323 -9.17 -7.71 20.34
C ARG A 323 -9.04 -6.34 19.69
N ALA A 324 -8.13 -6.21 18.75
CA ALA A 324 -7.95 -5.03 17.90
C ALA A 324 -7.50 -5.50 16.52
N ASN A 325 -7.83 -4.74 15.47
CA ASN A 325 -7.35 -5.08 14.14
C ASN A 325 -5.82 -4.94 14.09
N ARG A 326 -5.14 -5.99 13.65
CA ARG A 326 -3.69 -6.05 13.50
C ARG A 326 -3.24 -6.55 12.13
N ALA A 327 -4.15 -6.49 11.15
CA ALA A 327 -3.84 -6.68 9.75
C ALA A 327 -2.65 -5.81 9.33
N GLY A 328 -1.82 -6.32 8.42
CA GLY A 328 -0.60 -5.69 7.92
C GLY A 328 0.65 -6.54 8.14
N THR A 329 1.73 -6.21 7.45
CA THR A 329 3.01 -6.94 7.47
C THR A 329 3.86 -6.56 8.68
N ARG A 330 4.50 -7.56 9.31
CA ARG A 330 5.42 -7.33 10.43
C ARG A 330 6.58 -6.42 10.01
N GLY A 331 7.08 -5.61 10.93
CA GLY A 331 8.11 -4.60 10.67
C GLY A 331 7.59 -3.28 10.11
N PHE A 332 6.39 -3.25 9.50
CA PHE A 332 5.74 -2.02 9.03
C PHE A 332 4.62 -1.51 9.95
N ARG A 333 4.11 -2.36 10.85
CA ARG A 333 3.03 -1.99 11.78
C ARG A 333 3.42 -0.81 12.68
N ALA A 334 2.52 0.17 12.75
CA ALA A 334 2.65 1.32 13.63
C ALA A 334 2.54 0.95 15.12
N PRO A 335 3.11 1.74 16.05
CA PRO A 335 3.08 1.47 17.49
C PRO A 335 1.68 1.24 18.03
N GLU A 336 0.68 2.00 17.58
CA GLU A 336 -0.72 1.87 17.99
C GLU A 336 -1.32 0.51 17.60
N VAL A 337 -0.92 -0.06 16.45
CA VAL A 337 -1.33 -1.39 16.01
C VAL A 337 -0.74 -2.45 16.94
N LEU A 338 0.55 -2.33 17.24
CA LEU A 338 1.27 -3.24 18.15
C LEU A 338 0.73 -3.16 19.60
N LEU A 339 0.33 -1.97 20.04
CA LEU A 339 -0.30 -1.70 21.33
C LEU A 339 -1.78 -2.12 21.41
N LYS A 340 -2.31 -2.73 20.34
CA LYS A 340 -3.71 -3.17 20.26
C LYS A 340 -4.69 -2.01 20.50
N CYS A 341 -4.40 -0.86 19.87
CA CYS A 341 -5.32 0.25 19.78
C CYS A 341 -6.54 -0.17 18.94
N GLN A 342 -7.74 0.10 19.44
CA GLN A 342 -8.98 -0.17 18.70
C GLN A 342 -9.40 1.02 17.82
N ASP A 343 -8.94 2.22 18.17
CA ASP A 343 -9.28 3.48 17.52
C ASP A 343 -8.08 3.87 16.62
N GLN A 344 -7.86 3.11 15.54
CA GLN A 344 -6.75 3.37 14.61
C GLN A 344 -7.10 4.48 13.63
N THR A 345 -6.10 5.11 13.02
CA THR A 345 -6.28 6.24 12.09
C THR A 345 -5.38 6.07 10.86
N PRO A 346 -5.61 6.82 9.76
CA PRO A 346 -4.75 6.81 8.58
C PRO A 346 -3.26 7.09 8.86
N ALA A 347 -2.93 7.65 10.03
CA ALA A 347 -1.56 7.86 10.48
C ALA A 347 -0.72 6.57 10.51
N LEU A 348 -1.35 5.39 10.59
CA LEU A 348 -0.65 4.10 10.54
C LEU A 348 0.02 3.85 9.18
N ASP A 349 -0.59 4.33 8.08
CA ASP A 349 -0.02 4.18 6.74
C ASP A 349 1.20 5.10 6.56
N ILE A 350 1.13 6.31 7.15
CA ILE A 350 2.25 7.25 7.18
C ILE A 350 3.44 6.68 7.95
N TRP A 351 3.19 5.97 9.05
CA TRP A 351 4.25 5.26 9.76
C TRP A 351 4.92 4.24 8.85
N SER A 352 4.12 3.39 8.21
CA SER A 352 4.61 2.36 7.29
C SER A 352 5.44 2.94 6.14
N ALA A 353 4.98 4.04 5.53
CA ALA A 353 5.75 4.79 4.53
C ALA A 353 7.08 5.34 5.10
N GLY A 354 7.08 5.80 6.35
CA GLY A 354 8.31 6.18 7.06
C GLY A 354 9.30 5.02 7.24
N ILE A 355 8.81 3.79 7.45
CA ILE A 355 9.68 2.59 7.52
C ILE A 355 10.32 2.30 6.17
N ILE A 356 9.57 2.44 5.07
CA ILE A 356 10.11 2.35 3.70
C ILE A 356 11.23 3.37 3.50
N LEU A 357 11.02 4.62 3.94
CA LEU A 357 12.03 5.68 3.85
C LEU A 357 13.28 5.31 4.63
N VAL A 358 13.14 4.82 5.86
CA VAL A 358 14.30 4.36 6.66
C VAL A 358 15.06 3.26 5.92
N ALA A 359 14.39 2.37 5.19
CA ALA A 359 15.07 1.34 4.40
C ALA A 359 16.00 1.94 3.32
N PHE A 360 15.53 2.97 2.60
CA PHE A 360 16.36 3.73 1.65
C PHE A 360 17.51 4.46 2.35
N LEU A 361 17.21 5.30 3.36
CA LEU A 361 18.21 6.18 3.97
C LEU A 361 19.29 5.39 4.73
N SER A 362 18.92 4.27 5.36
CA SER A 362 19.85 3.39 6.07
C SER A 362 20.51 2.33 5.18
N LYS A 363 20.00 2.13 3.95
CA LYS A 363 20.38 1.02 3.05
C LYS A 363 20.20 -0.37 3.70
N ARG A 364 19.23 -0.51 4.60
CA ARG A 364 18.89 -1.78 5.29
C ARG A 364 17.46 -2.22 4.98
N PHE A 365 17.30 -3.44 4.49
CA PHE A 365 15.99 -4.05 4.29
C PHE A 365 16.05 -5.57 4.60
N PRO A 366 15.10 -6.11 5.39
CA PRO A 366 14.10 -5.37 6.18
C PRO A 366 14.75 -4.56 7.31
N VAL A 367 14.14 -3.44 7.72
CA VAL A 367 14.63 -2.61 8.86
C VAL A 367 14.35 -3.30 10.20
N PHE A 368 13.17 -3.91 10.31
CA PHE A 368 12.66 -4.60 11.49
C PHE A 368 12.31 -6.04 11.11
N ASN A 369 12.65 -7.01 11.96
CA ASN A 369 12.47 -8.43 11.65
C ASN A 369 11.96 -9.23 12.85
N ALA A 370 10.98 -8.68 13.57
CA ALA A 370 10.35 -9.31 14.71
C ALA A 370 9.48 -10.52 14.35
N ASN A 371 9.50 -11.56 15.20
CA ASN A 371 8.68 -12.75 15.05
C ASN A 371 7.25 -12.56 15.57
N ASP A 372 7.02 -11.58 16.44
CA ASP A 372 5.70 -11.24 16.96
C ASP A 372 5.56 -9.75 17.34
N ASP A 373 4.36 -9.36 17.76
CA ASP A 373 4.05 -7.96 18.10
C ASP A 373 4.83 -7.48 19.36
N THR A 374 5.24 -8.39 20.24
CA THR A 374 6.00 -8.07 21.46
C THR A 374 7.46 -7.79 21.12
N GLU A 375 8.08 -8.64 20.30
CA GLU A 375 9.42 -8.40 19.76
C GLU A 375 9.45 -7.11 18.94
N ALA A 376 8.42 -6.83 18.13
CA ALA A 376 8.32 -5.60 17.36
C ALA A 376 8.29 -4.35 18.28
N LEU A 377 7.52 -4.39 19.38
CA LEU A 377 7.54 -3.32 20.38
C LEU A 377 8.91 -3.17 21.04
N LEU A 378 9.62 -4.27 21.25
CA LEU A 378 10.96 -4.25 21.82
C LEU A 378 11.96 -3.60 20.86
N GLU A 379 11.94 -3.95 19.57
CA GLU A 379 12.75 -3.32 18.53
C GLU A 379 12.51 -1.80 18.50
N LEU A 380 11.25 -1.35 18.50
CA LEU A 380 10.94 0.08 18.58
C LEU A 380 11.47 0.71 19.87
N ALA A 381 11.37 0.02 21.00
CA ALA A 381 11.87 0.51 22.28
C ALA A 381 13.40 0.66 22.28
N THR A 382 14.16 -0.17 21.55
CA THR A 382 15.61 0.02 21.40
C THR A 382 15.98 1.32 20.68
N ILE A 383 15.08 1.82 19.84
CA ILE A 383 15.27 3.09 19.10
C ILE A 383 14.75 4.25 19.93
N PHE A 384 13.49 4.21 20.36
CA PHE A 384 12.84 5.38 20.96
C PHE A 384 13.03 5.48 22.47
N GLY A 385 13.48 4.42 23.13
CA GLY A 385 13.69 4.35 24.57
C GLY A 385 12.39 4.23 25.38
N LYS A 386 12.53 3.76 26.62
CA LYS A 386 11.41 3.41 27.50
C LYS A 386 10.42 4.55 27.73
N LYS A 387 10.91 5.75 28.08
CA LYS A 387 10.05 6.89 28.44
C LYS A 387 9.10 7.31 27.30
N ARG A 388 9.60 7.30 26.05
CA ARG A 388 8.78 7.68 24.88
C ARG A 388 7.79 6.57 24.51
N MET A 389 8.17 5.30 24.69
CA MET A 389 7.25 4.17 24.55
C MET A 389 6.15 4.16 25.61
N GLU A 390 6.45 4.53 26.86
CA GLU A 390 5.46 4.72 27.91
C GLU A 390 4.45 5.83 27.56
N GLN A 391 4.91 6.96 27.02
CA GLN A 391 4.04 8.04 26.53
C GLN A 391 3.18 7.61 25.34
N CYS A 392 3.75 6.84 24.41
CA CYS A 392 3.01 6.26 23.28
C CYS A 392 1.93 5.29 23.76
N ALA A 393 2.26 4.39 24.70
CA ALA A 393 1.28 3.49 25.30
C ALA A 393 0.20 4.24 26.06
N LEU A 394 0.56 5.29 26.80
CA LEU A 394 -0.39 6.16 27.49
C LEU A 394 -1.42 6.72 26.51
N LEU A 395 -1.01 7.20 25.34
CA LEU A 395 -1.92 7.75 24.33
C LEU A 395 -3.07 6.78 23.96
N HIS A 396 -2.81 5.47 23.95
CA HIS A 396 -3.79 4.44 23.62
C HIS A 396 -4.43 3.78 24.85
N ASN A 397 -4.33 4.42 26.03
CA ASN A 397 -4.77 3.87 27.31
C ASN A 397 -4.19 2.47 27.57
N ARG A 398 -2.90 2.31 27.31
CA ARG A 398 -2.09 1.12 27.55
C ARG A 398 -0.96 1.43 28.51
N THR A 399 -0.28 0.37 28.94
CA THR A 399 0.91 0.45 29.77
C THR A 399 2.03 -0.30 29.08
N PHE A 400 3.15 0.38 28.86
CA PHE A 400 4.37 -0.25 28.40
C PHE A 400 5.30 -0.44 29.60
N GLN A 401 5.79 -1.66 29.80
CA GLN A 401 6.79 -1.98 30.81
C GLN A 401 7.90 -2.79 30.17
N CYS A 402 9.14 -2.42 30.46
CA CYS A 402 10.31 -3.12 29.99
C CYS A 402 11.33 -3.22 31.13
N ASN A 403 11.90 -4.40 31.31
CA ASN A 403 12.94 -4.74 32.27
C ASN A 403 14.31 -4.97 31.59
N VAL A 404 14.41 -4.78 30.27
CA VAL A 404 15.68 -4.88 29.54
C VAL A 404 16.52 -3.63 29.86
N PRO A 405 17.68 -3.76 30.54
CA PRO A 405 18.41 -2.60 31.07
C PRO A 405 18.96 -1.66 30.00
N THR A 406 19.18 -2.15 28.78
CA THR A 406 19.67 -1.34 27.66
C THR A 406 18.60 -0.40 27.08
N ILE A 407 17.33 -0.59 27.43
CA ILE A 407 16.20 0.20 26.96
C ILE A 407 15.91 1.32 27.96
N GLU A 408 16.82 2.27 28.05
CA GLU A 408 16.66 3.49 28.85
C GLU A 408 16.77 4.74 27.99
N GLY A 409 17.93 4.93 27.35
CA GLY A 409 18.21 6.06 26.46
C GLY A 409 17.64 5.84 25.06
N GLY A 410 16.66 6.65 24.67
CA GLY A 410 16.15 6.70 23.30
C GLY A 410 17.01 7.59 22.39
N LYS A 411 16.99 7.28 21.09
CA LYS A 411 17.61 8.04 20.00
C LYS A 411 16.54 8.82 19.21
N ARG A 412 16.97 9.86 18.49
CA ARG A 412 16.13 10.43 17.43
C ARG A 412 16.19 9.49 16.23
N ILE A 413 15.15 9.52 15.39
CA ILE A 413 15.12 8.66 14.20
C ILE A 413 16.28 8.99 13.25
N ASN A 414 16.64 10.27 13.14
CA ASN A 414 17.78 10.73 12.34
C ASN A 414 19.09 10.12 12.85
N ASP A 415 19.32 10.12 14.18
CA ASP A 415 20.51 9.53 14.78
C ASP A 415 20.58 8.02 14.51
N PHE A 416 19.44 7.33 14.55
CA PHE A 416 19.35 5.90 14.22
C PHE A 416 19.69 5.64 12.74
N ILE A 417 19.15 6.44 11.82
CA ILE A 417 19.46 6.35 10.38
C ILE A 417 20.96 6.57 10.14
N LEU A 418 21.53 7.62 10.72
CA LEU A 418 22.96 7.94 10.57
C LEU A 418 23.86 6.91 11.25
N GLN A 419 23.41 6.25 12.33
CA GLN A 419 24.15 5.14 12.91
C GLN A 419 24.22 3.94 11.96
N LEU A 420 23.14 3.65 11.22
CA LEU A 420 23.09 2.53 10.27
C LEU A 420 23.80 2.85 8.96
N ASN A 421 23.82 4.12 8.56
CA ASN A 421 24.50 4.63 7.38
C ASN A 421 25.29 5.93 7.70
N PRO A 422 26.49 5.81 8.30
CA PRO A 422 27.29 6.98 8.70
C PRO A 422 27.72 7.88 7.53
N GLY A 423 27.83 7.30 6.33
CA GLY A 423 28.17 8.00 5.10
C GLY A 423 26.98 8.69 4.43
N PHE A 424 25.77 8.62 4.98
CA PHE A 424 24.59 9.20 4.33
C PHE A 424 24.73 10.71 4.06
N MET A 425 25.38 11.45 4.95
CA MET A 425 25.60 12.90 4.79
C MET A 425 26.81 13.25 3.93
N ASP A 426 27.60 12.26 3.50
CA ASP A 426 28.76 12.48 2.65
C ASP A 426 28.32 12.56 1.18
N PRO A 427 28.49 13.71 0.51
CA PRO A 427 28.11 13.86 -0.89
C PRO A 427 29.01 13.05 -1.85
N GLY A 428 30.18 12.57 -1.41
CA GLY A 428 31.10 11.86 -2.29
C GLY A 428 31.44 12.66 -3.55
N SER A 429 31.15 12.10 -4.73
CA SER A 429 31.38 12.72 -6.04
C SER A 429 30.14 13.46 -6.60
N HIS A 430 29.15 13.79 -5.77
CA HIS A 430 27.95 14.49 -6.22
C HIS A 430 28.31 15.85 -6.89
N PRO A 431 27.73 16.18 -8.06
CA PRO A 431 28.07 17.39 -8.81
C PRO A 431 27.77 18.68 -8.04
N ASP A 432 26.77 18.65 -7.16
CA ASP A 432 26.44 19.73 -6.23
C ASP A 432 26.44 19.22 -4.77
N PRO A 433 27.58 19.26 -4.06
CA PRO A 433 27.70 18.76 -2.70
C PRO A 433 26.79 19.46 -1.68
N ASP A 434 26.51 20.75 -1.86
CA ASP A 434 25.71 21.52 -0.92
C ASP A 434 24.21 21.23 -1.10
N ARG A 435 23.76 21.10 -2.35
CA ARG A 435 22.40 20.63 -2.65
C ARG A 435 22.19 19.21 -2.12
N TYR A 436 23.16 18.31 -2.29
CA TYR A 436 23.06 16.97 -1.72
C TYR A 436 22.85 17.01 -0.20
N ARG A 437 23.66 17.78 0.53
CA ARG A 437 23.53 17.89 2.00
C ARG A 437 22.21 18.51 2.42
N LEU A 438 21.71 19.48 1.67
CA LEU A 438 20.39 20.07 1.91
C LEU A 438 19.28 19.03 1.72
N ASP A 439 19.29 18.29 0.61
CA ASP A 439 18.30 17.26 0.31
C ASP A 439 18.39 16.09 1.30
N ALA A 440 19.59 15.69 1.71
CA ALA A 440 19.80 14.67 2.74
C ALA A 440 19.23 15.12 4.10
N THR A 441 19.42 16.39 4.47
CA THR A 441 18.86 16.97 5.69
C THR A 441 17.33 17.01 5.64
N ARG A 442 16.76 17.42 4.49
CA ARG A 442 15.31 17.42 4.25
C ARG A 442 14.74 16.00 4.28
N ALA A 443 15.44 14.99 3.77
CA ALA A 443 15.03 13.59 3.83
C ALA A 443 14.98 13.07 5.28
N LEU A 444 15.96 13.44 6.11
CA LEU A 444 15.97 13.11 7.54
C LEU A 444 14.81 13.79 8.29
N ASP A 445 14.48 15.04 7.96
CA ASP A 445 13.30 15.70 8.55
C ASP A 445 11.99 15.07 8.09
N PHE A 446 11.90 14.68 6.83
CA PHE A 446 10.77 13.93 6.28
C PHE A 446 10.55 12.59 7.02
N ALA A 447 11.64 11.88 7.35
CA ALA A 447 11.58 10.68 8.20
C ALA A 447 11.05 10.98 9.61
N ARG A 448 11.48 12.08 10.23
CA ARG A 448 10.96 12.54 11.53
C ARG A 448 9.47 12.87 11.47
N ALA A 449 8.99 13.46 10.37
CA ALA A 449 7.59 13.80 10.17
C ALA A 449 6.71 12.54 10.04
N CYS A 450 7.22 11.46 9.45
CA CYS A 450 6.52 10.18 9.32
C CYS A 450 6.57 9.36 10.62
N LEU A 451 7.73 9.26 11.28
CA LEU A 451 8.00 8.29 12.36
C LEU A 451 7.87 8.90 13.76
N HIS A 452 6.75 9.57 14.01
CA HIS A 452 6.38 10.05 15.33
C HIS A 452 5.59 8.98 16.11
N LEU A 453 5.94 8.74 17.38
CA LEU A 453 5.26 7.72 18.21
C LEU A 453 3.81 8.10 18.58
N ASP A 454 3.55 9.39 18.79
CA ASP A 454 2.19 9.92 18.86
C ASP A 454 1.64 10.03 17.44
N CYS A 455 0.64 9.22 17.11
CA CYS A 455 0.03 9.13 15.79
C CYS A 455 -0.60 10.47 15.33
N THR A 456 -1.11 11.27 16.27
CA THR A 456 -1.75 12.57 15.97
C THR A 456 -0.76 13.63 15.51
N ARG A 457 0.55 13.38 15.73
CA ARG A 457 1.64 14.29 15.38
C ARG A 457 2.38 13.88 14.11
N ARG A 458 2.04 12.75 13.51
CA ARG A 458 2.53 12.38 12.18
C ARG A 458 1.90 13.31 11.17
N TRP A 459 2.69 13.77 10.21
CA TRP A 459 2.17 14.59 9.13
C TRP A 459 1.26 13.76 8.23
N THR A 460 0.20 14.37 7.70
CA THR A 460 -0.69 13.71 6.74
C THR A 460 0.02 13.55 5.40
N ALA A 461 -0.47 12.65 4.53
CA ALA A 461 0.07 12.50 3.18
C ALA A 461 0.05 13.83 2.40
N ALA A 462 -1.06 14.59 2.51
CA ALA A 462 -1.18 15.93 1.93
C ALA A 462 -0.11 16.90 2.46
N ALA A 463 0.13 16.95 3.77
CA ALA A 463 1.17 17.81 4.35
C ALA A 463 2.59 17.36 3.97
N LEU A 464 2.80 16.06 3.75
CA LEU A 464 4.08 15.52 3.31
C LEU A 464 4.38 15.85 1.84
N LEU A 465 3.39 15.95 0.97
CA LEU A 465 3.57 16.43 -0.41
C LEU A 465 4.13 17.87 -0.45
N GLU A 466 3.68 18.71 0.48
CA GLU A 466 4.17 20.10 0.65
C GLU A 466 5.49 20.20 1.45
N HIS A 467 6.03 19.07 1.93
CA HIS A 467 7.25 19.09 2.71
C HIS A 467 8.44 19.54 1.82
N PRO A 468 9.40 20.35 2.32
CA PRO A 468 10.54 20.84 1.53
C PRO A 468 11.42 19.76 0.87
N PHE A 469 11.27 18.51 1.27
CA PHE A 469 11.94 17.37 0.64
C PHE A 469 11.31 17.04 -0.73
N LEU A 470 9.97 17.10 -0.83
CA LEU A 470 9.20 16.75 -2.02
C LEU A 470 8.81 17.97 -2.85
N ALA A 471 8.60 19.12 -2.19
CA ALA A 471 8.32 20.38 -2.84
C ALA A 471 9.42 20.70 -3.87
N SER A 472 9.00 21.02 -5.09
CA SER A 472 9.90 21.40 -6.17
C SER A 472 10.64 22.68 -5.79
N ASP A 473 11.98 22.62 -5.76
CA ASP A 473 12.75 23.84 -6.00
C ASP A 473 12.55 24.15 -7.50
N GLU A 474 12.19 25.39 -7.87
CA GLU A 474 11.76 25.89 -9.21
C GLU A 474 12.75 25.67 -10.39
N GLY A 475 13.33 24.49 -10.56
CA GLY A 475 14.30 24.16 -11.62
C GLY A 475 14.51 22.66 -11.85
N GLN A 476 13.65 21.79 -11.34
CA GLN A 476 13.77 20.34 -11.49
C GLN A 476 13.16 19.78 -12.79
N GLU A 477 12.30 20.54 -13.49
CA GLU A 477 11.73 20.11 -14.77
C GLU A 477 12.80 20.04 -15.88
N GLU A 478 13.85 20.86 -15.81
CA GLU A 478 14.92 20.87 -16.83
C GLU A 478 15.91 19.70 -16.68
N ALA A 479 16.09 19.14 -15.48
CA ALA A 479 16.99 18.01 -15.24
C ALA A 479 16.42 16.67 -15.75
N PHE A 480 15.09 16.55 -15.80
CA PHE A 480 14.40 15.37 -16.33
C PHE A 480 14.69 15.16 -17.82
N HIS A 481 14.69 16.24 -18.61
CA HIS A 481 15.00 16.17 -20.03
C HIS A 481 16.47 15.87 -20.35
N HIS A 482 17.40 16.09 -19.41
CA HIS A 482 18.81 15.73 -19.61
C HIS A 482 19.10 14.25 -19.36
N HIS A 483 18.39 13.60 -18.42
CA HIS A 483 18.62 12.17 -18.15
C HIS A 483 17.98 11.24 -19.20
N GLU A 484 16.87 11.65 -19.83
CA GLU A 484 16.35 10.98 -21.03
C GLU A 484 17.35 11.01 -22.20
N ALA A 485 18.06 12.13 -22.38
CA ALA A 485 19.04 12.28 -23.46
C ALA A 485 20.28 11.40 -23.25
N GLU A 486 20.79 11.28 -22.02
CA GLU A 486 21.97 10.46 -21.73
C GLU A 486 21.69 8.95 -21.81
N MET A 487 20.49 8.50 -21.46
CA MET A 487 20.09 7.10 -21.56
C MET A 487 19.80 6.67 -23.01
N GLN A 488 19.30 7.56 -23.86
CA GLN A 488 19.11 7.29 -25.29
C GLN A 488 20.45 7.19 -26.03
N ASP A 489 21.43 8.03 -25.68
CA ASP A 489 22.73 8.05 -26.36
C ASP A 489 23.63 6.84 -26.02
N ALA A 490 23.38 6.16 -24.90
CA ALA A 490 24.06 4.93 -24.49
C ALA A 490 23.61 3.67 -25.26
N THR A 491 22.51 3.74 -26.03
CA THR A 491 21.98 2.61 -26.81
C THR A 491 22.34 2.63 -28.29
N THR A 492 23.08 3.62 -28.77
CA THR A 492 23.52 3.68 -30.17
C THR A 492 24.87 2.97 -30.33
N PRO A 493 24.98 1.86 -31.10
CA PRO A 493 26.28 1.27 -31.39
C PRO A 493 27.08 2.27 -32.23
N ARG A 494 28.25 2.67 -31.74
CA ARG A 494 29.22 3.41 -32.56
C ARG A 494 29.69 2.46 -33.67
N HIS A 495 29.30 2.78 -34.90
CA HIS A 495 29.73 2.12 -36.14
C HIS A 495 31.25 2.12 -36.32
#